data_AF-A0A3C1A7N0-F1
#
_entry.id   AF-A0A3C1A7N0-F1
#
_cell.length_a   1.000
_cell.length_b   1.000
_cell.length_c   1.000
_cell.angle_alpha   90.00
_cell.angle_beta   90.00
_cell.angle_gamma   90.00
#
_symmetry.space_group_name_H-M   'P 1'
#
loop_
_entity.id
_entity.type
_entity.pdbx_description
1 polymer ?
#
loop_
_entity_poly.entity_id
_entity_poly.type
_entity_poly.pdbx_seq_one_letter_code
_entity_poly.pdbx_strand_id
1 'polypeptide(L)' 'MLKGIPNIIPPELLKILAEMGHGDEIVIGDGNFPGESIGKRIVRCDGHGAPEMLEA' A
#
# COMPACT_ATOMS: atom_id res chain seq x y z
N MET A 1 -7.61 13.21 7.42
CA MET A 1 -6.39 13.49 6.63
C MET A 1 -5.37 14.15 7.54
N LEU A 2 -4.11 13.71 7.48
CA LEU A 2 -3.04 14.19 8.36
C LEU A 2 -2.15 15.19 7.62
N LYS A 3 -1.57 16.15 8.34
CA LYS A 3 -0.67 17.13 7.73
C LYS A 3 0.61 16.43 7.27
N GLY A 4 0.98 16.60 6.00
CA GLY A 4 2.21 16.05 5.43
C GLY A 4 2.16 14.57 5.04
N ILE A 5 0.98 13.92 5.09
CA ILE A 5 0.81 12.54 4.63
C ILE A 5 -0.15 12.58 3.43
N PRO A 6 0.19 11.95 2.29
CA PRO A 6 -0.69 11.90 1.14
C PRO A 6 -2.04 11.24 1.46
N ASN A 7 -3.11 11.85 0.97
CA ASN A 7 -4.48 11.44 1.32
C ASN A 7 -4.89 10.10 0.71
N ILE A 8 -4.13 9.65 -0.28
CA ILE A 8 -4.29 8.38 -0.98
C ILE A 8 -3.82 7.19 -0.12
N ILE A 9 -3.04 7.44 0.94
CA ILE A 9 -2.56 6.40 1.85
C ILE A 9 -3.66 6.10 2.89
N PRO A 10 -4.31 4.93 2.85
CA PRO A 10 -5.30 4.57 3.85
C PRO A 10 -4.62 4.32 5.21
N PRO A 11 -5.35 4.48 6.34
CA PRO A 11 -4.77 4.31 7.67
C PRO A 11 -4.09 2.96 7.90
N GLU A 12 -4.62 1.88 7.31
CA GLU A 12 -4.05 0.55 7.42
C GLU A 12 -2.70 0.42 6.69
N LEU A 13 -2.57 1.00 5.49
CA LEU A 13 -1.29 1.04 4.78
C LEU A 13 -0.25 1.84 5.56
N LEU A 14 -0.64 2.98 6.13
CA LEU A 14 0.26 3.79 6.97
C LEU A 14 0.78 3.00 8.17
N LYS A 15 -0.09 2.23 8.84
CA LYS A 15 0.31 1.35 9.94
C LYS A 15 1.31 0.29 9.48
N ILE A 16 1.04 -0.38 8.35
CA ILE A 16 1.93 -1.42 7.82
C ILE A 16 3.31 -0.84 7.49
N LEU A 17 3.37 0.30 6.79
CA LEU A 17 4.62 0.98 6.47
C LEU A 17 5.41 1.37 7.72
N ALA A 18 4.74 1.83 8.78
CA ALA A 18 5.39 2.17 10.04
C ALA A 18 5.90 0.95 10.82
N GLU A 19 5.32 -0.23 10.61
CA GLU A 19 5.74 -1.51 11.21
C GLU A 19 6.84 -2.21 10.41
N MET A 20 7.04 -1.86 9.13
CA MET A 20 8.06 -2.47 8.27
C MET A 20 9.47 -2.11 8.76
N GLY A 21 10.31 -3.13 8.87
CA GLY A 21 11.72 -3.02 9.25
C GLY A 21 12.66 -3.04 8.04
N HIS A 22 13.96 -3.07 8.33
CA HIS A 22 14.98 -3.20 7.29
C HIS A 22 14.89 -4.57 6.61
N GLY A 23 14.73 -4.57 5.28
CA GLY A 23 14.61 -5.78 4.47
C GLY A 23 13.18 -6.31 4.31
N ASP A 24 12.18 -5.66 4.94
CA ASP A 24 10.79 -5.95 4.61
C ASP A 24 10.43 -5.43 3.22
N GLU A 25 9.63 -6.21 2.51
CA GLU A 25 9.19 -5.91 1.15
C GLU A 25 7.69 -5.68 1.11
N ILE A 26 7.26 -4.81 0.20
CA ILE A 26 5.87 -4.54 -0.12
C ILE A 26 5.69 -4.54 -1.63
N VAL A 27 4.54 -5.03 -2.10
CA VAL A 27 4.20 -5.11 -3.52
C VAL A 27 3.02 -4.19 -3.81
N ILE A 28 3.18 -3.29 -4.79
CA ILE A 28 2.06 -2.57 -5.40
C ILE A 28 1.55 -3.43 -6.55
N GLY A 29 0.46 -4.16 -6.32
CA GLY A 29 -0.16 -5.02 -7.33
C GLY A 29 -1.15 -4.27 -8.20
N ASP A 30 -1.19 -4.58 -9.50
CA ASP A 30 -2.24 -4.09 -10.40
C ASP A 30 -3.56 -4.88 -10.23
N GLY A 31 -4.58 -4.51 -11.00
CA GLY A 31 -5.89 -5.17 -10.95
C GLY A 31 -5.90 -6.64 -11.40
N ASN A 32 -4.83 -7.14 -12.04
CA ASN A 32 -4.69 -8.54 -12.43
C ASN A 32 -3.82 -9.33 -11.44
N PHE A 33 -3.14 -8.65 -10.51
CA PHE A 33 -2.27 -9.28 -9.54
C PHE A 33 -3.08 -10.14 -8.55
N PRO A 34 -2.71 -11.41 -8.31
CA PRO A 34 -3.50 -12.32 -7.48
C PRO A 34 -3.25 -12.09 -5.97
N GLY A 35 -3.43 -10.85 -5.49
CA GLY A 35 -3.10 -10.42 -4.13
C GLY A 35 -3.73 -11.32 -3.05
N GLU A 36 -5.02 -11.62 -3.16
CA GLU A 36 -5.75 -12.47 -2.19
C GLU A 36 -5.22 -13.91 -2.11
N SER A 37 -4.57 -14.42 -3.17
CA SER A 37 -4.08 -15.81 -3.20
C SER A 37 -2.66 -15.96 -2.66
N ILE A 38 -1.83 -14.91 -2.75
CA ILE A 38 -0.40 -14.99 -2.39
C ILE A 38 0.05 -13.98 -1.32
N GLY A 39 -0.80 -13.01 -0.99
CA GLY A 39 -0.47 -11.96 -0.02
C GLY A 39 -0.52 -12.44 1.42
N LYS A 40 0.45 -12.02 2.22
CA LYS A 40 0.47 -12.25 3.68
C LYS A 40 -0.38 -11.22 4.44
N ARG A 41 -0.38 -9.98 3.96
CA ARG A 41 -1.15 -8.83 4.44
C ARG A 41 -1.61 -8.06 3.21
N ILE A 42 -2.91 -7.80 3.09
CA ILE A 42 -3.51 -7.16 1.91
C ILE A 42 -4.19 -5.86 2.33
N VAL A 43 -3.87 -4.79 1.62
CA VAL A 43 -4.60 -3.52 1.68
C VAL A 43 -5.14 -3.22 0.29
N ARG A 44 -6.44 -2.98 0.20
CA ARG A 44 -7.12 -2.61 -1.05
C ARG A 44 -6.99 -1.11 -1.26
N CYS A 45 -6.34 -0.71 -2.36
CA CYS A 45 -6.24 0.68 -2.81
C CYS A 45 -6.92 0.86 -4.17
N ASP A 46 -8.16 0.38 -4.27
CA ASP A 46 -8.94 0.42 -5.51
C ASP A 46 -9.16 1.86 -6.00
N GLY A 47 -9.07 2.08 -7.31
CA GLY A 47 -9.28 3.39 -7.93
C GLY A 47 -8.05 4.29 -7.96
N HIS A 48 -6.90 3.82 -7.44
CA HIS A 48 -5.62 4.52 -7.48
C HIS A 48 -4.64 3.88 -8.46
N GLY A 49 -3.89 4.70 -9.19
CA GLY A 49 -2.87 4.21 -10.11
C GLY A 49 -1.62 3.75 -9.36
N ALA A 50 -0.94 2.70 -9.85
CA ALA A 50 0.32 2.26 -9.28
C ALA A 50 1.40 3.37 -9.22
N PRO A 51 1.54 4.26 -10.22
CA PRO A 51 2.49 5.38 -10.13
C PRO A 51 2.15 6.36 -8.99
N GLU A 52 0.88 6.69 -8.79
CA GLU A 52 0.42 7.60 -7.74
C GLU A 52 0.65 6.99 -6.35
N MET A 53 0.42 5.67 -6.22
CA MET A 53 0.69 4.92 -4.99
C MET A 53 2.19 4.82 -4.67
N LEU A 54 3.06 4.82 -5.69
CA LEU A 54 4.51 4.76 -5.51
C LEU A 54 5.10 6.13 -5.15
N GLU A 55 4.50 7.22 -5.62
CA GLU A 55 4.92 8.59 -5.32
C GLU A 55 4.51 9.06 -3.91
N ALA A 56 3.38 8.54 -3.40
CA ALA A 56 2.80 8.88 -2.11
C ALA A 56 3.61 8.38 -0.90
#